data_AF-A0A377XQN9-F1
#
_entry.id   AF-A0A377XQN9-F1
#
_cell.length_a   1.000
_cell.length_b   1.000
_cell.length_c   1.000
_cell.angle_alpha   90.00
_cell.angle_beta   90.00
_cell.angle_gamma   90.00
#
_symmetry.space_group_name_H-M   'P 1'
#
loop_
_entity.id
_entity.type
_entity.pdbx_description
1 polymer ?
#
loop_
_entity_poly.entity_id
_entity_poly.type
_entity_poly.pdbx_seq_one_letter_code
_entity_poly.pdbx_strand_id
1 'polypeptide(L)'
;MAASWKKYYPLYEAAATIFYTPGQVTRGAAHVRDAIDLKRMMILVWFAVFPAMFWGMYNVGLQTIPALHKLYGAEQLQQAIANNWHYSVAQWLGVSFSADAGWLSMMTLGAVFFLPIYITVFYRRWLLGSAVRDCAQA
;
A
#
# COMPACT_ATOMS: atom_id res chain seq x y z
N MET A 1 4.19 26.41 18.45
CA MET A 1 4.65 25.00 18.34
C MET A 1 3.45 24.03 18.33
N ALA A 2 2.50 24.17 17.39
CA ALA A 2 1.27 23.36 17.38
C ALA A 2 0.68 23.12 15.97
N ALA A 3 1.49 23.20 14.91
CA ALA A 3 1.02 23.01 13.53
C ALA A 3 1.20 21.57 13.00
N SER A 4 2.18 20.81 13.52
CA SER A 4 2.57 19.50 12.96
C SER A 4 1.50 18.40 13.15
N TRP A 5 0.70 18.47 14.23
CA TRP A 5 -0.17 17.37 14.65
C TRP A 5 -1.52 17.33 13.93
N LYS A 6 -1.95 18.44 13.28
CA LYS A 6 -3.19 18.48 12.50
C LYS A 6 -3.15 17.59 11.26
N LYS A 7 -1.95 17.30 10.72
CA LYS A 7 -1.78 16.48 9.52
C LYS A 7 -2.13 15.00 9.74
N TYR A 8 -1.95 14.49 10.96
CA TYR A 8 -2.26 13.10 11.34
C TYR A 8 -3.67 12.92 11.93
N TYR A 9 -4.38 14.02 12.20
CA TYR A 9 -5.77 14.01 12.67
C TYR A 9 -6.73 13.16 11.80
N PRO A 10 -6.64 13.18 10.45
CA PRO A 10 -7.52 12.37 9.60
C PRO A 10 -7.29 10.86 9.71
N LEU A 11 -6.06 10.44 9.99
CA LEU A 11 -5.72 9.02 10.21
C LEU A 11 -6.31 8.52 11.53
N TYR A 12 -6.22 9.35 12.57
CA TYR A 12 -6.81 9.04 13.88
C TYR A 12 -8.34 8.98 13.81
N GLU A 13 -8.99 9.93 13.12
CA GLU A 13 -10.44 9.95 12.93
C GLU A 13 -10.93 8.78 12.05
N ALA A 14 -10.16 8.39 11.03
CA ALA A 14 -10.44 7.19 10.23
C ALA A 14 -10.37 5.92 11.07
N ALA A 15 -9.40 5.80 11.98
CA ALA A 15 -9.31 4.67 12.91
C ALA A 15 -10.49 4.64 13.90
N ALA A 16 -10.91 5.80 14.43
CA ALA A 16 -12.06 5.90 15.32
C ALA A 16 -13.37 5.52 14.63
N THR A 17 -13.56 5.88 13.35
CA THR A 17 -14.76 5.55 12.57
C THR A 17 -14.83 4.09 12.10
N ILE A 18 -13.73 3.34 12.12
CA ILE A 18 -13.73 1.87 11.90
C ILE A 18 -14.41 1.15 13.07
N PHE A 19 -14.09 1.52 14.30
CA PHE A 19 -14.57 0.84 15.51
C PHE A 19 -15.86 1.43 16.07
N TYR A 20 -16.15 2.71 15.82
CA TYR A 20 -17.34 3.40 16.34
C TYR A 20 -18.23 3.92 15.22
N THR A 21 -19.53 3.58 15.30
CA THR A 21 -20.57 4.19 14.47
C THR A 21 -20.96 5.55 15.04
N PRO A 22 -20.91 6.65 14.27
CA PRO A 22 -21.38 7.94 14.73
C PRO A 22 -22.90 7.92 14.93
N GLY A 23 -23.36 8.14 16.17
CA GLY A 23 -24.79 8.15 16.54
C GLY A 23 -25.55 9.43 16.15
N GLN A 24 -25.17 10.08 15.04
CA GLN A 24 -25.80 11.32 14.58
C GLN A 24 -27.04 10.98 13.74
N VAL A 25 -28.23 11.41 14.19
CA VAL A 25 -29.50 11.20 13.48
C VAL A 25 -29.92 12.45 12.71
N THR A 26 -30.28 12.28 11.44
CA THR A 26 -30.80 13.37 10.61
C THR A 26 -32.22 13.73 11.07
N ARG A 27 -32.42 14.95 11.57
CA ARG A 27 -33.71 15.43 12.09
C ARG A 27 -34.68 16.01 11.03
N GLY A 28 -34.33 15.97 9.74
CA GLY A 28 -35.11 16.55 8.63
C GLY A 28 -35.90 15.54 7.77
N ALA A 29 -36.82 16.05 6.95
CA ALA A 29 -37.51 15.27 5.92
C ALA A 29 -36.55 15.00 4.74
N ALA A 30 -36.14 13.74 4.57
CA ALA A 30 -35.32 13.29 3.45
C ALA A 30 -36.18 12.47 2.48
N HIS A 31 -36.04 12.71 1.17
CA HIS A 31 -36.77 11.99 0.12
C HIS A 31 -36.43 10.49 0.10
N VAL A 32 -35.16 10.15 0.34
CA VAL A 32 -34.67 8.78 0.55
C VAL A 32 -33.72 8.79 1.75
N ARG A 33 -33.95 7.89 2.70
CA ARG A 33 -33.07 7.68 3.86
C ARG A 33 -32.18 6.48 3.57
N ASP A 34 -30.95 6.74 3.12
CA ASP A 34 -29.95 5.67 2.95
C ASP A 34 -29.35 5.29 4.32
N ALA A 35 -29.25 3.99 4.56
CA ALA A 35 -28.61 3.42 5.76
C ALA A 35 -27.14 3.05 5.51
N ILE A 36 -26.68 3.10 4.26
CA ILE A 36 -25.28 2.83 3.91
C ILE A 36 -24.41 4.04 4.26
N ASP A 37 -23.41 3.80 5.10
CA ASP A 37 -22.37 4.78 5.39
C ASP A 37 -21.32 4.74 4.28
N LEU A 38 -21.21 5.85 3.53
CA LEU A 38 -20.28 6.01 2.40
C LEU A 38 -18.82 5.77 2.81
N LYS A 39 -18.44 6.15 4.04
CA LYS A 39 -17.07 5.98 4.54
C LYS A 39 -16.80 4.50 4.85
N ARG A 40 -17.75 3.79 5.46
CA ARG A 40 -17.66 2.35 5.78
C ARG A 40 -17.56 1.50 4.51
N MET A 41 -18.40 1.75 3.51
CA MET A 41 -18.35 1.01 2.25
C MET A 41 -17.00 1.18 1.54
N MET A 42 -16.41 2.39 1.58
CA MET A 42 -15.09 2.64 0.98
C MET A 42 -13.98 1.85 1.68
N ILE A 43 -14.07 1.69 3.00
CA ILE A 43 -13.10 0.90 3.79
C ILE A 43 -13.24 -0.60 3.47
N LEU A 44 -14.47 -1.12 3.39
CA LEU A 44 -14.72 -2.53 3.04
C LEU A 44 -14.20 -2.88 1.64
N VAL A 45 -14.40 -2.01 0.66
CA VAL A 45 -13.86 -2.20 -0.70
C VAL A 45 -12.34 -2.20 -0.69
N TRP A 46 -11.71 -1.29 0.05
CA TRP A 46 -10.25 -1.27 0.20
C TRP A 46 -9.72 -2.57 0.81
N PHE A 47 -10.37 -3.09 1.86
CA PHE A 47 -10.00 -4.39 2.45
C PHE A 47 -10.19 -5.56 1.46
N ALA A 48 -11.23 -5.53 0.64
CA ALA A 48 -11.50 -6.56 -0.36
C ALA A 48 -10.43 -6.65 -1.47
N VAL A 49 -9.61 -5.61 -1.66
CA VAL A 49 -8.50 -5.61 -2.63
C VAL A 49 -7.25 -6.33 -2.10
N PHE A 50 -7.12 -6.54 -0.79
CA PHE A 50 -5.93 -7.19 -0.22
C PHE A 50 -5.62 -8.60 -0.77
N PRO A 51 -6.60 -9.51 -0.96
CA PRO A 51 -6.32 -10.81 -1.57
C PRO A 51 -5.73 -10.70 -2.98
N ALA A 52 -6.26 -9.80 -3.80
CA ALA A 52 -5.73 -9.55 -5.15
C ALA A 52 -4.33 -8.94 -5.10
N MET A 53 -4.07 -8.07 -4.12
CA MET A 53 -2.76 -7.46 -3.89
C MET A 53 -1.70 -8.51 -3.53
N PHE A 54 -1.99 -9.42 -2.61
CA PHE A 54 -1.08 -10.52 -2.24
C PHE A 54 -0.80 -11.44 -3.42
N TRP A 55 -1.81 -11.77 -4.21
CA TRP A 55 -1.65 -12.55 -5.43
C TRP A 55 -0.74 -11.86 -6.45
N GLY A 56 -0.91 -10.54 -6.65
CA GLY A 56 -0.05 -9.74 -7.52
C GLY A 56 1.41 -9.76 -7.08
N MET A 57 1.68 -9.55 -5.79
CA MET A 57 3.03 -9.58 -5.24
C MET A 57 3.69 -10.96 -5.40
N TYR A 58 2.94 -12.04 -5.14
CA TYR A 58 3.45 -13.39 -5.34
C TYR A 58 3.79 -13.69 -6.81
N ASN A 59 2.92 -13.30 -7.75
CA ASN A 59 3.17 -13.52 -9.19
C ASN A 59 4.38 -12.77 -9.72
N VAL A 60 4.60 -11.53 -9.27
CA VAL A 60 5.79 -10.76 -9.64
C VAL A 60 7.04 -11.50 -9.17
N GLY A 61 7.09 -11.92 -7.90
CA GLY A 61 8.23 -12.67 -7.37
C GLY A 61 8.50 -13.99 -8.10
N LEU A 62 7.44 -14.74 -8.41
CA LEU A 62 7.51 -16.01 -9.13
C LEU A 62 8.10 -15.85 -10.54
N GLN A 63 7.80 -14.75 -11.24
CA GLN A 63 8.36 -14.49 -12.58
C GLN A 63 9.78 -13.92 -12.52
N THR A 64 10.11 -13.15 -11.49
CA THR A 64 11.43 -12.49 -11.37
C THR A 64 12.57 -13.48 -11.10
N ILE A 65 12.37 -14.51 -10.28
CA ILE A 65 13.42 -15.51 -9.96
C ILE A 65 13.93 -16.26 -11.21
N PRO A 66 13.08 -16.92 -12.02
CA PRO A 66 13.56 -17.63 -13.21
C PRO A 66 14.09 -16.67 -14.28
N ALA A 67 13.57 -15.44 -14.36
CA ALA A 67 14.09 -14.42 -15.26
C ALA A 67 15.52 -14.01 -14.86
N LEU A 68 15.81 -13.84 -13.57
CA LEU A 68 17.15 -13.52 -13.07
C LEU A 68 18.15 -14.65 -13.39
N HIS A 69 17.77 -15.91 -13.16
CA HIS A 69 18.62 -17.08 -13.48
C HIS A 69 18.87 -17.27 -14.98
N LYS A 70 17.93 -16.86 -15.84
CA LYS A 70 18.09 -16.94 -17.30
C LYS A 70 18.97 -15.82 -17.85
N LEU A 71 18.91 -14.63 -17.26
CA LEU A 71 19.56 -13.42 -17.78
C LEU A 71 20.99 -13.23 -17.25
N TYR A 72 21.29 -13.70 -16.04
CA TYR A 72 22.60 -13.50 -15.41
C TYR A 72 23.23 -14.85 -15.05
N GLY A 73 24.49 -15.06 -15.45
CA GLY A 73 25.28 -16.19 -14.98
C GLY A 73 25.60 -16.09 -13.48
N ALA A 74 25.99 -17.20 -12.86
CA ALA A 74 26.24 -17.29 -11.41
C ALA A 74 27.23 -16.22 -10.88
N GLU A 75 28.25 -15.86 -11.66
CA GLU A 75 29.23 -14.84 -11.28
C GLU A 75 28.72 -13.40 -11.45
N GLN A 76 27.79 -13.17 -12.38
CA GLN A 76 27.23 -11.84 -12.67
C GLN A 76 26.01 -11.50 -11.81
N LEU A 77 25.36 -12.51 -11.23
CA LEU A 77 24.16 -12.35 -10.40
C LEU A 77 24.43 -11.46 -9.19
N GLN A 78 25.56 -11.66 -8.49
CA GLN A 78 25.91 -10.88 -7.30
C GLN A 78 26.13 -9.40 -7.62
N GLN A 79 26.72 -9.10 -8.78
CA GLN A 79 26.92 -7.73 -9.24
C GLN A 79 25.60 -7.09 -9.70
N ALA A 80 24.74 -7.85 -10.39
CA ALA A 80 23.41 -7.38 -10.81
C ALA A 80 22.49 -7.07 -9.62
N ILE A 81 22.59 -7.84 -8.54
CA ILE A 81 21.85 -7.59 -7.29
C ILE A 81 22.34 -6.31 -6.61
N ALA A 82 23.66 -6.11 -6.52
CA ALA A 82 24.25 -4.92 -5.91
C ALA A 82 23.93 -3.63 -6.69
N ASN A 83 23.79 -3.72 -8.02
CA ASN A 83 23.47 -2.59 -8.88
C ASN A 83 22.01 -2.14 -8.80
N ASN A 84 21.10 -2.99 -8.32
CA ASN A 84 19.69 -2.69 -8.22
C ASN A 84 19.24 -2.61 -6.77
N TRP A 85 18.75 -1.44 -6.35
CA TRP A 85 18.30 -1.24 -4.98
C TRP A 85 17.13 -2.16 -4.59
N HIS A 86 16.27 -2.58 -5.53
CA HIS A 86 15.19 -3.53 -5.23
C HIS A 86 15.75 -4.89 -4.82
N TYR A 87 16.74 -5.39 -5.56
CA TYR A 87 17.37 -6.68 -5.28
C TYR A 87 18.29 -6.60 -4.06
N SER A 88 18.99 -5.48 -3.87
CA SER A 88 19.80 -5.23 -2.67
C SER A 88 18.97 -5.19 -1.39
N VAL A 89 17.81 -4.50 -1.41
CA VAL A 89 16.87 -4.47 -0.28
C VAL A 89 16.25 -5.85 -0.04
N ALA A 90 15.90 -6.57 -1.11
CA ALA A 90 15.39 -7.94 -0.99
C ALA A 90 16.44 -8.90 -0.39
N GLN A 91 17.72 -8.77 -0.77
CA GLN A 91 18.81 -9.55 -0.18
C GLN A 91 18.99 -9.24 1.32
N TRP A 92 18.89 -7.96 1.69
CA TRP A 92 18.94 -7.55 3.10
C TRP A 92 17.76 -8.09 3.92
N LEU A 93 16.58 -8.21 3.30
CA LEU A 93 15.39 -8.82 3.89
C LEU A 93 15.44 -10.36 3.94
N GLY A 94 16.55 -10.99 3.54
CA GLY A 94 16.75 -12.44 3.62
C GLY A 94 16.10 -13.23 2.49
N VAL A 95 15.83 -12.59 1.34
CA VAL A 95 15.31 -13.28 0.15
C VAL A 95 16.38 -14.19 -0.42
N SER A 96 16.08 -15.49 -0.46
CA SER A 96 16.89 -16.45 -1.19
C SER A 96 16.52 -16.37 -2.67
N PHE A 97 17.46 -15.97 -3.52
CA PHE A 97 17.29 -15.98 -4.99
C PHE A 97 17.53 -17.37 -5.60
N SER A 98 17.50 -18.43 -4.80
CA SER A 98 17.68 -19.82 -5.27
C SER A 98 16.42 -20.34 -5.97
N ALA A 99 16.55 -21.42 -6.75
CA ALA A 99 15.42 -22.10 -7.39
C ALA A 99 14.40 -22.65 -6.37
N ASP A 100 14.84 -22.95 -5.14
CA ASP A 100 14.00 -23.33 -3.98
C ASP A 100 13.63 -22.14 -3.08
N ALA A 101 13.43 -20.96 -3.66
CA ALA A 101 12.94 -19.81 -2.89
C ALA A 101 11.56 -20.14 -2.30
N GLY A 102 11.43 -20.09 -0.98
CA GLY A 102 10.13 -20.27 -0.32
C GLY A 102 9.11 -19.22 -0.77
N TRP A 103 7.81 -19.52 -0.63
CA TRP A 103 6.72 -18.59 -0.91
C TRP A 103 6.94 -17.20 -0.30
N LEU A 104 7.49 -17.15 0.93
CA LEU A 104 7.79 -15.91 1.64
C LEU A 104 8.80 -15.06 0.87
N SER A 105 9.88 -15.66 0.36
CA SER A 105 10.93 -14.98 -0.41
C SER A 105 10.38 -14.42 -1.73
N MET A 106 9.49 -15.16 -2.40
CA MET A 106 8.80 -14.69 -3.61
C MET A 106 7.89 -13.50 -3.31
N MET A 107 7.11 -13.59 -2.23
CA MET A 107 6.18 -12.54 -1.81
C MET A 107 6.91 -11.26 -1.37
N THR A 108 8.02 -11.38 -0.62
CA THR A 108 8.82 -10.23 -0.19
C THR A 108 9.52 -9.55 -1.35
N LEU A 109 9.99 -10.31 -2.36
CA LEU A 109 10.56 -9.73 -3.57
C LEU A 109 9.52 -8.87 -4.30
N GLY A 110 8.30 -9.40 -4.51
CA GLY A 110 7.20 -8.63 -5.08
C GLY A 110 6.78 -7.42 -4.23
N ALA A 111 6.83 -7.54 -2.91
CA ALA A 111 6.53 -6.43 -1.99
C ALA A 111 7.53 -5.27 -2.10
N VAL A 112 8.82 -5.55 -2.34
CA VAL A 112 9.84 -4.49 -2.53
C VAL A 112 9.56 -3.65 -3.77
N PHE A 113 8.96 -4.22 -4.83
CA PHE A 113 8.52 -3.46 -6.00
C PHE A 113 7.19 -2.73 -5.77
N PHE A 114 6.25 -3.35 -5.06
CA PHE A 114 4.90 -2.80 -4.86
C PHE A 114 4.84 -1.67 -3.81
N LEU A 115 5.51 -1.81 -2.67
CA LEU A 115 5.41 -0.88 -1.54
C LEU A 115 5.84 0.56 -1.87
N PRO A 116 6.96 0.81 -2.56
CA PRO A 116 7.39 2.16 -2.91
C PRO A 116 6.39 2.87 -3.84
N ILE A 117 5.80 2.14 -4.79
CA ILE A 117 4.77 2.67 -5.69
C ILE A 117 3.52 3.02 -4.89
N TYR A 118 3.05 2.12 -4.02
CA TYR A 118 1.88 2.35 -3.18
C TYR A 118 2.06 3.58 -2.28
N ILE A 119 3.22 3.70 -1.63
CA ILE A 119 3.55 4.84 -0.76
C ILE A 119 3.58 6.15 -1.55
N THR A 120 4.24 6.19 -2.70
CA THR A 120 4.36 7.43 -3.50
C THR A 120 3.01 7.90 -4.03
N VAL A 121 2.13 6.99 -4.47
CA VAL A 121 0.76 7.32 -4.91
C VAL A 121 -0.07 7.85 -3.74
N PHE A 122 -0.05 7.15 -2.61
CA PHE A 122 -0.83 7.56 -1.44
C PHE A 122 -0.35 8.89 -0.88
N TYR A 123 0.97 9.07 -0.77
CA TYR A 123 1.58 10.30 -0.31
C TYR A 123 1.26 11.49 -1.23
N ARG A 124 1.38 11.29 -2.55
CA ARG A 124 1.05 12.33 -3.53
C ARG A 124 -0.43 12.71 -3.47
N ARG A 125 -1.33 11.72 -3.39
CA ARG A 125 -2.78 11.97 -3.26
C ARG A 125 -3.11 12.69 -1.96
N TRP A 126 -2.48 12.30 -0.86
CA TRP A 126 -2.68 12.93 0.44
C TRP A 126 -2.18 14.38 0.47
N LEU A 127 -0.99 14.64 -0.10
CA LEU A 127 -0.40 15.98 -0.19
C LEU A 127 -1.27 16.94 -1.03
N LEU A 128 -1.69 16.49 -2.22
CA LEU A 128 -2.58 17.27 -3.08
C LEU A 128 -3.95 17.50 -2.43
N GLY A 129 -4.47 16.50 -1.72
CA GLY A 129 -5.72 16.62 -0.97
C GLY A 129 -5.63 17.64 0.16
N SER A 130 -4.51 17.74 0.87
CA SER A 130 -4.30 18.83 1.85
C SER A 130 -4.22 20.20 1.19
N ALA A 131 -3.43 20.33 0.11
CA ALA A 131 -3.25 21.61 -0.56
C ALA A 131 -4.57 22.18 -1.12
N VAL A 132 -5.42 21.34 -1.71
CA VAL A 132 -6.74 21.78 -2.22
C VAL A 132 -7.67 22.23 -1.09
N ARG A 133 -7.64 21.58 0.08
CA ARG A 133 -8.43 22.01 1.24
C ARG A 133 -7.94 23.35 1.78
N ASP A 134 -6.63 23.55 1.80
CA ASP A 134 -6.03 24.79 2.28
C ASP A 134 -6.37 25.97 1.35
N CYS A 135 -6.41 25.76 0.02
CA CYS A 135 -6.84 26.78 -0.95
C CYS A 135 -8.36 27.04 -0.95
N ALA A 136 -9.19 26.05 -0.61
CA ALA A 136 -10.64 26.23 -0.52
C ALA A 136 -11.08 26.97 0.76
N GLN A 137 -10.18 27.14 1.73
CA GLN A 137 -10.42 27.86 2.98
C GLN A 137 -9.77 29.27 2.98
N ALA A 138 -9.15 29.68 1.88
CA ALA A 138 -8.56 31.01 1.65
C ALA A 138 -9.44 31.84 0.72
#